data_AF-A0AA49K186-F1
#
_entry.id   AF-A0AA49K186-F1
#
_cell.length_a   1.000
_cell.length_b   1.000
_cell.length_c   1.000
_cell.angle_alpha   90.00
_cell.angle_beta   90.00
_cell.angle_gamma   90.00
#
_symmetry.space_group_name_H-M   'P 1'
#
loop_
_entity.id
_entity.type
_entity.pdbx_description
1 polymer ?
#
loop_
_entity_poly.entity_id
_entity_poly.type
_entity_poly.pdbx_seq_one_letter_code
_entity_poly.pdbx_strand_id
1 'polypeptide(L)'
;MSAKQRKTIVPLENGNGITVYSGAKVSTALEEVMADMTLYKGVKLSQVLEAVYSQGKKDGARDAFEKMRAGLEQAESAVPHRIPGRPKKRAAKKK
;
A
#
# COMPACT_ATOMS: atom_id res chain seq x y z
N MET A 1 23.51 -4.07 -1.30
CA MET A 1 23.48 -4.41 -2.73
C MET A 1 22.08 -4.14 -3.24
N SER A 2 21.90 -3.22 -4.20
CA SER A 2 20.58 -2.91 -4.76
C SER A 2 20.11 -4.12 -5.59
N ALA A 3 19.04 -4.78 -5.15
CA ALA A 3 18.47 -5.90 -5.87
C ALA A 3 17.90 -5.38 -7.20
N LYS A 4 18.55 -5.72 -8.32
CA LYS A 4 18.13 -5.29 -9.67
C LYS A 4 16.73 -5.85 -9.94
N GLN A 5 15.74 -4.97 -9.95
CA GLN A 5 14.35 -5.33 -10.25
C GLN A 5 14.22 -5.70 -11.73
N ARG A 6 13.54 -6.80 -12.01
CA ARG A 6 13.17 -7.25 -13.36
C ARG A 6 11.76 -6.77 -13.68
N LYS A 7 11.54 -6.46 -14.96
CA LYS A 7 10.27 -6.01 -15.49
C LYS A 7 9.65 -7.16 -16.28
N THR A 8 8.47 -7.59 -15.87
CA THR A 8 7.66 -8.60 -16.57
C THR A 8 6.33 -7.99 -16.96
N ILE A 9 5.87 -8.22 -18.19
CA ILE A 9 4.60 -7.69 -18.68
C ILE A 9 3.59 -8.84 -18.71
N VAL A 10 2.51 -8.71 -17.94
CA VAL A 10 1.38 -9.65 -17.95
C VAL A 10 0.28 -9.06 -18.83
N PRO A 11 -0.10 -9.70 -19.95
CA PRO A 11 -1.15 -9.20 -20.83
C PRO A 11 -2.53 -9.32 -20.15
N LEU A 12 -3.35 -8.26 -20.25
CA LEU A 12 -4.77 -8.29 -19.86
C LEU A 12 -5.66 -8.49 -21.09
N GLU A 13 -6.92 -8.87 -20.85
CA GLU A 13 -7.94 -9.02 -21.90
C GLU A 13 -8.19 -7.72 -22.68
N ASN A 14 -7.95 -6.58 -22.04
CA ASN A 14 -8.31 -5.25 -22.54
C ASN A 14 -7.26 -4.69 -23.53
N GLY A 15 -6.26 -5.48 -23.93
CA GLY A 15 -5.10 -5.06 -24.71
C GLY A 15 -4.04 -4.28 -23.92
N ASN A 16 -4.34 -3.89 -22.68
CA ASN A 16 -3.39 -3.28 -21.76
C ASN A 16 -2.58 -4.37 -21.02
N GLY A 17 -1.31 -4.09 -20.68
CA GLY A 17 -0.48 -5.02 -19.91
C GLY A 17 -0.21 -4.50 -18.50
N ILE A 18 -0.34 -5.35 -17.48
CA ILE A 18 0.18 -5.04 -16.15
C ILE A 18 1.69 -5.22 -16.17
N THR A 19 2.41 -4.13 -15.92
CA THR A 19 3.86 -4.21 -15.70
C THR A 19 4.14 -4.55 -14.25
N VAL A 20 4.76 -5.71 -14.02
CA VAL A 20 5.19 -6.17 -12.69
C VAL A 20 6.70 -5.92 -12.56
N TYR A 21 7.07 -5.10 -11.58
CA TYR A 21 8.46 -4.91 -11.17
C TYR A 21 8.74 -5.78 -9.96
N SER A 22 9.62 -6.76 -10.10
CA SER A 22 9.88 -7.72 -9.03
C SER A 22 11.33 -8.17 -8.96
N GLY A 23 11.71 -8.75 -7.82
CA GLY A 23 13.03 -9.36 -7.66
C GLY A 23 13.16 -10.63 -8.51
N ALA A 24 14.39 -11.07 -8.78
CA ALA A 24 14.66 -12.20 -9.68
C ALA A 24 13.85 -13.46 -9.36
N LYS A 25 13.71 -13.84 -8.08
CA LYS A 25 12.93 -15.02 -7.66
C LYS A 25 11.46 -14.94 -8.05
N VAL A 26 10.85 -13.77 -7.87
CA VAL A 26 9.43 -13.55 -8.16
C VAL A 26 9.19 -13.46 -9.67
N SER A 27 10.12 -12.82 -10.40
CA SER A 27 10.09 -12.75 -11.86
C SER A 27 10.12 -14.15 -12.48
N THR A 28 11.03 -15.02 -12.01
CA THR A 28 11.14 -16.39 -12.51
C THR A 28 9.90 -17.22 -12.17
N ALA A 29 9.38 -17.13 -10.94
CA ALA A 29 8.14 -17.81 -10.58
C ALA A 29 6.94 -17.34 -11.42
N LEU A 30 6.86 -16.05 -11.73
CA LEU A 30 5.80 -15.50 -12.59
C LEU A 30 5.93 -16.02 -14.03
N GLU A 31 7.14 -16.10 -14.56
CA GLU A 31 7.42 -16.67 -15.89
C GLU A 31 7.04 -18.16 -15.96
N GLU A 32 7.40 -18.95 -14.95
CA GLU A 32 7.01 -20.37 -14.83
C GLU A 32 5.49 -20.54 -14.77
N VAL A 33 4.81 -19.74 -13.94
CA VAL A 33 3.35 -19.76 -13.82
C VAL A 33 2.69 -19.40 -15.15
N MET A 34 3.25 -18.45 -15.91
CA MET A 34 2.75 -18.03 -17.21
C MET A 34 3.02 -19.05 -18.33
N ALA A 35 4.12 -19.81 -18.26
CA ALA A 35 4.51 -20.78 -19.29
C ALA A 35 3.53 -21.96 -19.39
N ASP A 36 2.99 -22.44 -18.27
CA ASP A 36 2.08 -23.60 -18.21
C ASP A 36 0.58 -23.23 -18.33
N MET A 37 0.25 -22.02 -18.79
CA MET A 37 -1.13 -21.56 -18.86
C MET A 37 -1.80 -21.92 -20.18
N THR A 38 -2.98 -22.55 -20.10
CA THR A 38 -3.96 -22.47 -21.19
C THR A 38 -4.55 -21.06 -21.23
N LEU A 39 -5.00 -20.60 -22.40
CA LEU A 39 -5.55 -19.24 -22.60
C LEU A 39 -6.56 -18.83 -21.52
N TYR A 40 -7.48 -19.74 -21.17
CA TYR A 40 -8.49 -19.54 -20.12
C TYR A 40 -7.90 -19.32 -18.72
N LYS A 41 -6.83 -20.03 -18.37
CA LYS A 41 -6.16 -19.84 -17.07
C LYS A 41 -5.43 -18.49 -17.05
N GLY A 42 -4.82 -18.07 -18.16
CA GLY A 42 -4.14 -16.77 -18.31
C GLY A 42 -5.08 -15.59 -18.03
N VAL A 43 -6.30 -15.65 -18.57
CA VAL A 43 -7.37 -14.68 -18.29
C VAL A 43 -7.72 -14.61 -16.80
N LYS A 44 -7.88 -15.75 -16.12
CA LYS A 44 -8.18 -15.74 -14.67
C LYS A 44 -7.06 -15.12 -13.85
N LEU A 45 -5.81 -15.40 -14.20
CA LEU A 45 -4.67 -14.80 -13.52
C LEU A 45 -4.63 -13.28 -13.72
N SER A 46 -4.90 -12.81 -14.94
CA SER A 46 -4.91 -11.38 -15.24
C SER A 46 -6.00 -10.64 -14.45
N GLN A 47 -7.20 -11.21 -14.35
CA GLN A 47 -8.31 -10.68 -13.54
C GLN A 47 -7.98 -10.65 -12.03
N VAL A 48 -7.34 -11.71 -11.50
CA VAL A 48 -6.91 -11.76 -10.09
C VAL A 48 -5.84 -10.69 -9.82
N LEU A 49 -4.85 -10.55 -10.70
CA LEU A 49 -3.80 -9.54 -10.55
C LEU A 49 -4.36 -8.12 -10.61
N GLU A 50 -5.35 -7.86 -11.47
CA GLU A 50 -6.03 -6.56 -11.54
C GLU A 50 -6.80 -6.24 -10.25
N ALA A 51 -7.51 -7.24 -9.69
CA ALA A 51 -8.22 -7.09 -8.42
C ALA A 51 -7.25 -6.81 -7.27
N VAL A 52 -6.14 -7.55 -7.18
CA VAL A 52 -5.10 -7.35 -6.16
C VAL A 52 -4.44 -5.97 -6.30
N TYR A 53 -4.12 -5.54 -7.52
CA TYR A 53 -3.54 -4.22 -7.76
C TYR A 53 -4.48 -3.08 -7.37
N SER A 54 -5.77 -3.20 -7.71
CA SER A 54 -6.79 -2.22 -7.35
C SER A 54 -7.01 -2.15 -5.85
N GLN A 55 -6.99 -3.30 -5.17
CA GLN A 55 -7.07 -3.38 -3.72
C GLN A 55 -5.84 -2.77 -3.06
N GLY A 56 -4.63 -3.10 -3.53
CA GLY A 56 -3.38 -2.56 -3.02
C GLY A 56 -3.28 -1.03 -3.12
N LYS A 57 -3.86 -0.41 -4.16
CA LYS A 57 -3.98 1.05 -4.25
C LYS A 57 -4.86 1.64 -3.15
N LYS A 58 -6.00 1.02 -2.87
CA LYS A 58 -6.92 1.46 -1.81
C LYS A 58 -6.28 1.32 -0.43
N ASP A 59 -5.62 0.20 -0.19
CA ASP A 59 -4.95 -0.08 1.08
C ASP A 59 -3.74 0.84 1.29
N GLY A 60 -2.95 1.09 0.25
CA GLY A 60 -1.83 2.04 0.29
C GLY A 60 -2.29 3.47 0.55
N ALA A 61 -3.38 3.91 -0.08
CA ALA A 61 -3.98 5.21 0.21
C ALA A 61 -4.44 5.29 1.67
N ARG A 62 -5.13 4.26 2.17
CA ARG A 62 -5.59 4.19 3.56
C ARG A 62 -4.44 4.29 4.56
N ASP A 63 -3.38 3.49 4.38
CA ASP A 63 -2.19 3.50 5.25
C ASP A 63 -1.49 4.87 5.24
N ALA A 64 -1.37 5.51 4.07
CA ALA A 64 -0.83 6.86 3.97
C ALA A 64 -1.67 7.90 4.74
N PHE A 65 -3.00 7.84 4.62
CA PHE A 65 -3.89 8.73 5.36
C PHE A 65 -3.86 8.49 6.87
N GLU A 66 -3.80 7.23 7.31
CA GLU A 66 -3.70 6.88 8.73
C GLU A 66 -2.38 7.39 9.33
N LYS A 67 -1.24 7.21 8.63
CA LYS A 67 0.06 7.75 9.05
C LYS A 67 0.08 9.27 9.09
N MET A 68 -0.51 9.94 8.11
CA MET A 68 -0.62 11.40 8.10
C MET A 68 -1.47 11.91 9.27
N ARG A 69 -2.61 11.27 9.56
CA ARG A 69 -3.46 11.64 10.70
C ARG A 69 -2.71 11.48 12.01
N ALA A 70 -2.04 10.35 12.22
CA ALA A 70 -1.23 10.14 13.42
C ALA A 70 -0.12 11.20 13.57
N GLY A 71 0.54 11.57 12.46
CA GLY A 71 1.53 12.65 12.46
C GLY A 71 0.94 14.03 12.78
N LEU A 72 -0.26 14.34 12.26
CA LEU A 72 -0.98 15.58 12.54
C LEU A 72 -1.41 15.67 14.01
N GLU A 73 -1.98 14.60 14.57
CA GLU A 73 -2.36 14.56 16.00
C GLU A 73 -1.14 14.75 16.91
N GLN A 74 -0.01 14.13 16.56
CA GLN A 74 1.25 14.34 17.28
C GLN A 74 1.71 15.80 17.19
N ALA A 75 1.65 16.41 16.00
CA ALA A 75 2.01 17.81 15.81
C ALA A 75 1.07 18.77 16.58
N GLU A 76 -0.24 18.52 16.56
CA GLU A 76 -1.22 19.30 17.32
C GLU A 76 -1.00 19.21 18.83
N SER A 77 -0.65 18.02 19.34
CA SER A 77 -0.33 17.84 20.75
C SER A 77 1.00 18.49 21.16
N ALA A 78 1.94 18.59 20.22
CA ALA A 78 3.24 19.20 20.44
C ALA A 78 3.18 20.74 20.43
N VAL A 79 2.20 21.34 19.75
CA VAL A 79 1.96 22.78 19.79
C VAL A 79 1.14 23.09 21.05
N PRO A 80 1.72 23.75 22.07
CA PRO A 80 0.99 24.04 23.31
C PRO A 80 0.00 25.18 23.07
N HIS A 81 -1.12 24.90 22.41
CA HIS A 81 -2.20 25.86 22.26
C HIS A 81 -3.00 25.92 23.56
N ARG A 82 -2.60 26.84 24.44
CA ARG A 82 -3.36 27.16 25.65
C ARG A 82 -4.45 28.14 25.27
N ILE A 83 -5.70 27.75 25.49
CA ILE A 83 -6.85 28.66 25.34
C ILE A 83 -6.64 29.82 26.34
N PRO A 84 -6.51 31.08 25.85
CA PRO A 84 -6.32 32.22 26.73
C PRO A 84 -7.52 32.34 27.68
N GLY A 85 -7.23 32.50 28.98
CA GLY A 85 -8.26 32.61 30.02
C GLY A 85 -8.74 31.29 30.65
N ARG A 86 -8.28 30.10 30.20
CA ARG A 86 -8.63 28.84 30.87
C ARG A 86 -7.71 28.59 32.08
N PRO A 87 -8.21 28.68 33.34
CA PRO A 87 -7.38 28.41 34.50
C PRO A 87 -6.90 26.95 34.50
N LYS A 88 -5.64 26.74 34.90
CA LYS A 88 -5.03 25.41 35.00
C LYS A 88 -5.81 24.60 36.04
N LYS A 89 -6.47 23.51 35.63
CA LYS A 89 -7.17 22.62 36.57
C LYS A 89 -6.17 22.16 37.64
N ARG A 90 -6.40 22.55 38.89
CA ARG A 90 -5.61 22.06 40.03
C ARG A 90 -5.82 20.55 40.14
N ALA A 91 -4.73 19.79 40.13
CA ALA A 91 -4.79 18.36 40.41
C ALA A 91 -5.43 18.16 41.79
N ALA A 92 -6.53 17.41 41.84
CA ALA A 92 -7.16 17.08 43.11
C ALA A 92 -6.16 16.26 43.93
N LYS A 93 -5.69 16.81 45.05
CA LYS A 93 -4.92 16.10 46.06
C LYS A 93 -5.84 14.99 46.59
N LYS A 94 -5.61 13.74 46.19
CA LYS A 94 -6.19 12.59 46.90
C LYS A 94 -5.65 12.65 48.33
N LYS A 95 -6.56 12.80 49.30
CA LYS A 95 -6.29 12.49 50.72
C LYS A 95 -6.28 10.98 50.88
#